data_AF-A0A2M7AN65-F1
#
_entry.id   AF-A0A2M7AN65-F1
#
_cell.length_a   1.000
_cell.length_b   1.000
_cell.length_c   1.000
_cell.angle_alpha   90.00
_cell.angle_beta   90.00
_cell.angle_gamma   90.00
#
_symmetry.space_group_name_H-M   'P 1'
#
loop_
_entity.id
_entity.type
_entity.pdbx_description
1 polymer ?
#
loop_
_entity_poly.entity_id
_entity_poly.type
_entity_poly.pdbx_seq_one_letter_code
_entity_poly.pdbx_strand_id
1 'polypeptide(L)' 'MHKLNEQYIVDKKGNKKAAILEISEFEELLKKAKSYDESEEGFDCLDVNENIKEALSDIKEGRVRSAKEVLNEL' A
#
# COMPACT_ATOMS: atom_id res chain seq x y z
N MET A 1 15.40 5.78 -16.49
CA MET A 1 14.14 5.04 -16.25
C MET A 1 14.01 4.01 -17.35
N HIS A 2 14.21 2.73 -17.04
CA HIS A 2 13.94 1.66 -18.01
C HIS A 2 12.43 1.60 -18.25
N LYS A 3 12.02 1.76 -19.50
CA LYS A 3 10.62 1.66 -19.91
C LYS A 3 10.31 0.17 -20.00
N LEU A 4 9.55 -0.34 -19.03
CA LEU A 4 9.11 -1.74 -19.00
C LEU A 4 8.23 -2.01 -20.23
N ASN A 5 8.50 -3.09 -20.95
CA ASN A 5 7.74 -3.45 -22.15
C ASN A 5 6.52 -4.31 -21.79
N GLU A 6 5.68 -3.79 -20.89
CA GLU A 6 4.58 -4.56 -20.30
C GLU A 6 3.44 -4.79 -21.29
N GLN A 7 3.02 -6.04 -21.45
CA GLN A 7 1.77 -6.39 -22.11
C GLN A 7 0.74 -6.84 -21.06
N TYR A 8 -0.55 -6.60 -21.31
CA TYR A 8 -1.59 -6.94 -20.35
C TYR A 8 -2.61 -7.91 -20.94
N ILE A 9 -3.01 -8.90 -20.14
CA ILE A 9 -4.20 -9.69 -20.38
C ILE A 9 -5.38 -8.93 -19.80
N VAL A 10 -6.36 -8.57 -20.63
CA VAL A 10 -7.56 -7.83 -20.22
C VAL A 10 -8.80 -8.74 -20.23
N ASP A 11 -9.75 -8.46 -19.33
CA ASP A 11 -11.05 -9.14 -19.33
C ASP A 11 -12.00 -8.59 -20.40
N LYS A 12 -13.20 -9.19 -20.51
CA LYS A 12 -14.24 -8.78 -21.48
C LYS A 12 -14.73 -7.34 -21.30
N LYS A 13 -14.45 -6.70 -20.15
CA LYS A 13 -14.79 -5.32 -19.84
C LYS A 13 -13.58 -4.38 -20.03
N GLY A 14 -12.43 -4.89 -20.47
CA GLY A 14 -11.19 -4.15 -20.67
C GLY A 14 -10.34 -3.96 -19.41
N ASN A 15 -10.67 -4.62 -18.29
CA ASN A 15 -9.87 -4.48 -17.07
C ASN A 15 -8.64 -5.39 -17.14
N LYS A 16 -7.47 -4.85 -16.74
CA LYS A 16 -6.22 -5.62 -16.62
C LYS A 16 -6.40 -6.74 -15.58
N LYS A 17 -6.11 -7.98 -15.97
CA LYS A 17 -6.15 -9.18 -15.11
C LYS A 17 -4.77 -9.74 -14.82
N ALA A 18 -3.85 -9.63 -15.76
CA ALA A 18 -2.47 -10.03 -15.58
C ALA A 18 -1.55 -9.17 -16.46
N ALA A 19 -0.29 -9.08 -16.06
CA ALA A 19 0.79 -8.53 -16.87
C ALA A 19 1.67 -9.68 -17.40
N ILE A 20 2.10 -9.56 -18.64
CA ILE A 20 3.10 -10.41 -19.27
C ILE A 20 4.38 -9.56 -19.32
N LEU A 21 5.43 -10.09 -18.74
CA LEU A 21 6.75 -9.47 -18.65
C LEU A 21 7.79 -10.44 -19.17
N GLU A 22 8.88 -9.91 -19.72
CA GLU A 22 10.07 -10.71 -19.97
C GLU A 22 10.64 -11.18 -18.62
N ILE A 23 11.15 -12.40 -18.59
CA ILE A 23 11.65 -13.00 -17.34
C ILE A 23 12.76 -12.16 -16.71
N SER A 24 13.62 -11.54 -17.52
CA SER A 24 14.67 -10.64 -17.08
C SER A 24 14.14 -9.40 -16.36
N GLU A 25 13.06 -8.80 -16.87
CA GLU A 25 12.40 -7.64 -16.25
C GLU A 25 11.78 -8.04 -14.90
N PHE A 26 11.17 -9.21 -14.84
CA PHE A 26 10.60 -9.74 -13.59
C PHE A 26 11.68 -9.97 -12.52
N GLU A 27 12.82 -10.55 -12.89
CA GLU A 27 13.95 -10.76 -11.97
C GLU A 27 14.54 -9.45 -11.45
N GLU A 28 14.63 -8.41 -12.29
CA GLU A 28 15.06 -7.08 -11.84
C GLU A 28 14.07 -6.45 -10.84
N LEU A 29 12.78 -6.60 -11.08
CA LEU A 29 11.74 -6.14 -10.15
C LEU A 29 11.83 -6.88 -8.81
N LEU A 30 12.06 -8.20 -8.82
CA LEU A 30 12.26 -8.98 -7.60
C LEU A 30 13.50 -8.55 -6.82
N LYS A 31 14.62 -8.27 -7.50
CA LYS A 31 15.84 -7.77 -6.85
C LYS A 31 15.59 -6.42 -6.17
N LYS A 32 14.88 -5.51 -6.85
CA LYS A 32 14.49 -4.21 -6.27
C LYS A 32 13.58 -4.41 -5.06
N ALA A 33 12.57 -5.27 -5.16
CA ALA A 33 11.68 -5.56 -4.03
C ALA A 33 12.45 -6.05 -2.81
N LYS A 34 13.42 -6.97 -2.98
CA LYS A 34 14.29 -7.44 -1.90
C LYS A 34 15.15 -6.32 -1.30
N SER A 35 15.68 -5.40 -2.11
CA SER A 35 16.44 -4.25 -1.59
C SER A 35 15.60 -3.25 -0.78
N TYR A 36 14.27 -3.24 -0.96
CA TYR A 36 13.37 -2.49 -0.08
C TYR A 36 13.06 -3.25 1.22
N ASP A 37 13.05 -4.58 1.15
CA ASP A 37 12.81 -5.50 2.29
C ASP A 37 14.03 -5.61 3.23
N GLU A 38 15.22 -5.21 2.78
CA GLU A 38 16.43 -5.07 3.63
C GLU A 38 16.39 -3.88 4.60
N SER A 39 15.26 -3.15 4.68
CA SER A 39 14.97 -2.34 5.86
C SER A 39 14.55 -3.24 7.03
N GLU A 40 15.53 -3.95 7.59
CA GLU A 40 15.49 -4.58 8.91
C GLU A 40 15.36 -3.50 10.02
N GLU A 41 14.26 -2.76 10.03
CA GLU A 41 13.69 -2.25 11.26
C GLU A 41 12.29 -2.85 11.33
N GLY A 42 12.17 -3.93 12.10
CA GLY A 42 10.85 -4.40 12.52
C GLY A 42 10.12 -3.22 13.11
N PHE A 43 9.06 -2.75 12.45
CA PHE A 43 8.16 -1.78 13.04
C PHE A 43 7.76 -2.32 14.41
N ASP A 44 7.98 -1.54 15.46
CA ASP A 44 7.49 -1.85 16.80
C ASP A 44 5.95 -1.77 16.78
N CYS A 45 5.34 -2.84 16.30
CA CYS A 45 3.90 -2.93 16.06
C CYS A 45 3.09 -3.13 17.34
N LEU A 46 3.73 -3.09 18.53
CA LEU A 46 3.01 -3.10 19.79
C LEU A 46 2.11 -1.87 19.91
N ASP A 47 2.64 -0.69 19.57
CA ASP A 47 1.87 0.56 19.60
C ASP A 47 0.84 0.64 18.45
N VAL A 48 1.09 -0.04 17.33
CA VAL A 48 0.15 -0.04 16.19
C VAL A 48 -1.15 -0.73 16.54
N ASN A 49 -1.10 -1.85 17.26
CA ASN A 49 -2.31 -2.58 17.66
C ASN A 49 -3.14 -1.81 18.70
N GLU A 50 -2.49 -1.12 19.64
CA GLU A 50 -3.21 -0.28 20.61
C GLU A 50 -3.81 0.95 19.94
N ASN A 51 -3.08 1.62 19.05
CA ASN A 51 -3.60 2.74 18.25
C ASN A 51 -4.81 2.33 17.38
N ILE A 52 -4.78 1.11 16.81
CA ILE A 52 -5.92 0.59 16.03
C ILE A 52 -7.13 0.33 16.95
N LYS A 53 -6.92 -0.26 18.14
CA LYS A 53 -8.02 -0.48 19.10
C LYS A 53 -8.64 0.82 19.58
N GLU A 54 -7.81 1.82 19.89
CA GLU A 54 -8.25 3.14 20.30
C GLU A 54 -9.04 3.83 19.19
N ALA A 55 -8.51 3.86 17.96
CA ALA A 55 -9.20 4.42 16.80
C ALA A 55 -10.55 3.72 16.54
N LEU A 56 -10.62 2.40 16.70
CA LEU A 56 -11.89 1.65 16.56
C LEU A 56 -12.88 1.99 17.68
N SER A 57 -12.40 2.20 18.91
CA SER A 57 -13.23 2.65 20.04
C SER A 57 -13.78 4.05 19.78
N ASP A 58 -12.94 4.97 19.30
CA ASP A 58 -13.33 6.33 18.94
C ASP A 58 -14.40 6.34 17.85
N ILE A 59 -14.26 5.49 16.83
CA ILE A 59 -15.28 5.30 15.79
C ILE A 59 -16.59 4.81 16.40
N LYS A 60 -16.54 3.80 17.29
CA LYS A 60 -17.72 3.23 17.93
C LYS A 60 -18.44 4.23 18.85
N GLU A 61 -17.68 5.08 19.53
CA GLU A 61 -18.20 6.07 20.49
C GLU A 61 -18.53 7.42 19.82
N GLY A 62 -18.40 7.51 18.48
CA GLY A 62 -18.73 8.70 17.71
C GLY A 62 -17.73 9.85 17.91
N ARG A 63 -16.54 9.58 18.45
CA ARG A 63 -15.42 10.53 18.59
C ARG A 63 -14.66 10.68 17.27
N VAL A 64 -15.38 10.83 16.16
CA VAL A 64 -14.81 11.02 14.83
C VAL A 64 -15.19 12.41 14.35
N ARG A 65 -14.19 13.14 13.84
CA ARG A 65 -14.38 14.47 13.29
C ARG A 65 -13.96 14.48 11.83
N SER A 66 -14.64 15.28 11.02
CA SER A 66 -14.23 15.45 9.63
C SER A 66 -12.93 16.24 9.57
N ALA A 67 -12.09 15.94 8.58
CA ALA A 67 -10.86 16.70 8.35
C ALA A 67 -11.15 18.20 8.17
N LYS A 68 -12.30 18.57 7.59
CA LYS A 68 -12.74 19.96 7.43
C LYS A 68 -13.00 20.65 8.77
N GLU A 69 -13.60 19.96 9.74
CA GLU A 69 -13.82 20.52 11.08
C GLU A 69 -12.51 20.74 11.82
N VAL A 70 -11.56 19.79 11.71
CA VAL A 70 -10.24 19.89 12.34
C VAL A 70 -9.40 21.01 11.70
N LEU A 71 -9.40 21.11 10.37
CA LEU A 71 -8.64 22.14 9.65
C LEU A 71 -9.13 23.57 9.91
N ASN A 72 -10.40 23.75 10.32
CA ASN A 72 -10.94 25.06 10.68
C ASN A 72 -10.60 25.48 12.13
N GLU A 73 -10.05 24.57 12.94
CA GLU A 73 -9.64 24.83 14.34
C GLU A 73 -8.12 25.01 14.50
N LEU A 74 -7.36 24.75 13.44
CA LEU A 74 -5.92 25.00 13.34
C LEU A 74 -5.66 26.39 12.75
#